data_AF-A0A917EU36-F1
#
_entry.id   AF-A0A917EU36-F1
#
_cell.length_a   1.000
_cell.length_b   1.000
_cell.length_c   1.000
_cell.angle_alpha   90.00
_cell.angle_beta   90.00
_cell.angle_gamma   90.00
#
_symmetry.space_group_name_H-M   'P 1'
#
loop_
_entity.id
_entity.type
_entity.pdbx_description
1 polymer ?
#
loop_
_entity_poly.entity_id
_entity_poly.type
_entity_poly.pdbx_seq_one_letter_code
_entity_poly.pdbx_strand_id
1 'polypeptide(L)'
;MNHIKFFIYQFILFVPALVIHVYADQYISKPLTYVDVAASLITLPIFILVLVVLSKMYKNYDLIQKRNKYLLSGTAFILAGLFIGQMEYIWYQITGELIFS
;
A
#
# COMPACT_ATOMS: atom_id res chain seq x y z
N MET A 1 -6.02 -6.54 21.97
CA MET A 1 -5.96 -7.45 20.78
C MET A 1 -6.50 -6.82 19.50
N ASN A 2 -7.63 -6.09 19.51
CA ASN A 2 -8.19 -5.51 18.28
C ASN A 2 -7.27 -4.49 17.59
N HIS A 3 -6.42 -3.75 18.32
CA HIS A 3 -5.49 -2.78 17.75
C HIS A 3 -4.36 -3.44 16.95
N ILE A 4 -3.81 -4.56 17.44
CA ILE A 4 -2.76 -5.32 16.76
C ILE A 4 -3.32 -5.98 15.50
N LYS A 5 -4.50 -6.61 15.58
CA LYS A 5 -5.18 -7.17 14.40
C LYS A 5 -5.43 -6.10 13.35
N PHE A 6 -5.95 -4.96 13.77
CA PHE A 6 -6.18 -3.81 12.91
C PHE A 6 -4.89 -3.31 12.23
N PHE A 7 -3.81 -3.19 12.99
CA PHE A 7 -2.48 -2.83 12.48
C PHE A 7 -1.97 -3.83 11.43
N ILE A 8 -2.05 -5.14 11.72
CA ILE A 8 -1.61 -6.20 10.79
C ILE A 8 -2.39 -6.11 9.47
N TYR A 9 -3.71 -5.91 9.54
CA TYR A 9 -4.53 -5.76 8.34
C TYR A 9 -4.18 -4.51 7.54
N GLN A 10 -3.91 -3.37 8.20
CA GLN A 10 -3.44 -2.16 7.55
C GLN A 10 -2.08 -2.40 6.85
N PHE A 11 -1.16 -3.05 7.54
CA PHE A 11 0.16 -3.37 7.01
C PHE A 11 0.07 -4.27 5.77
N ILE A 12 -0.69 -5.37 5.86
CA ILE A 12 -0.92 -6.30 4.73
C ILE A 12 -1.59 -5.60 3.55
N LEU A 13 -2.39 -4.56 3.78
CA LEU A 13 -3.03 -3.80 2.71
C LEU A 13 -2.09 -2.75 2.08
N PHE A 14 -1.25 -2.09 2.88
CA PHE A 14 -0.33 -1.06 2.38
C PHE A 14 0.84 -1.63 1.60
N VAL A 15 1.34 -2.82 1.96
CA VAL A 15 2.46 -3.44 1.23
C VAL A 15 2.14 -3.65 -0.27
N PRO A 16 1.05 -4.35 -0.66
CA PRO A 16 0.66 -4.49 -2.06
C PRO A 16 0.33 -3.14 -2.71
N ALA A 17 -0.31 -2.22 -1.99
CA ALA A 17 -0.67 -0.91 -2.54
C ALA A 17 0.59 -0.11 -2.93
N LEU A 18 1.62 -0.12 -2.08
CA LEU A 18 2.90 0.52 -2.36
C LEU A 18 3.64 -0.16 -3.52
N VAL A 19 3.65 -1.50 -3.55
CA VAL A 19 4.26 -2.25 -4.67
C VAL A 19 3.57 -1.90 -5.99
N ILE A 20 2.23 -1.93 -6.03
CA ILE A 20 1.46 -1.54 -7.23
C ILE A 20 1.79 -0.10 -7.62
N HIS A 21 1.91 0.81 -6.66
CA HIS A 21 2.23 2.20 -6.94
C HIS A 21 3.61 2.36 -7.57
N VAL A 22 4.64 1.69 -7.04
CA VAL A 22 6.01 1.74 -7.58
C VAL A 22 6.06 1.19 -9.01
N TYR A 23 5.40 0.06 -9.28
CA TYR A 23 5.32 -0.46 -10.65
C TYR A 23 4.50 0.43 -11.58
N ALA A 24 3.40 1.02 -11.10
CA ALA A 24 2.56 1.91 -11.89
C ALA A 24 3.30 3.21 -12.26
N ASP A 25 4.21 3.71 -11.42
CA ASP A 25 5.00 4.91 -11.68
C ASP A 25 5.88 4.78 -12.93
N GLN A 26 6.39 3.58 -13.22
CA GLN A 26 7.13 3.30 -14.47
C GLN A 26 6.26 3.48 -15.72
N TYR A 27 4.96 3.20 -15.61
CA TYR A 27 4.02 3.33 -16.73
C TYR A 27 3.41 4.73 -16.82
N ILE A 28 3.26 5.44 -15.69
CA ILE A 28 2.66 6.77 -15.59
C ILE A 28 3.77 7.84 -15.60
N SER A 29 4.51 7.93 -16.70
CA SER A 29 5.54 8.95 -16.89
C SER A 29 5.08 10.03 -17.88
N LYS A 30 5.41 11.31 -17.61
CA LYS A 30 5.06 12.42 -18.51
C LYS A 30 5.72 12.23 -19.88
N PRO A 31 5.05 12.52 -21.01
CA PRO A 31 3.74 13.16 -21.14
C PRO A 31 2.57 12.21 -20.94
N LEU A 32 1.52 12.72 -20.26
CA LEU A 32 0.27 11.99 -20.02
C LEU A 32 -0.30 11.44 -21.34
N THR A 33 -0.18 10.14 -21.57
CA THR A 33 -0.59 9.48 -22.82
C THR A 33 -1.89 8.70 -22.62
N TYR A 34 -2.51 8.25 -23.70
CA TYR A 34 -3.71 7.38 -23.62
C TYR A 34 -3.48 6.11 -22.77
N VAL A 35 -2.22 5.68 -22.66
CA VAL A 35 -1.78 4.58 -21.80
C VAL A 35 -1.98 4.91 -20.31
N ASP A 36 -1.74 6.14 -19.89
CA ASP A 36 -1.92 6.58 -18.50
C ASP A 36 -3.40 6.66 -18.11
N VAL A 37 -4.25 7.04 -19.06
CA VAL A 37 -5.71 7.03 -18.87
C VAL A 37 -6.19 5.59 -18.69
N ALA A 38 -5.71 4.65 -19.51
CA ALA A 38 -6.02 3.23 -19.36
C ALA A 38 -5.48 2.64 -18.04
N ALA A 39 -4.24 2.99 -17.66
CA ALA A 39 -3.63 2.57 -16.40
C ALA A 39 -4.41 3.09 -15.19
N SER A 40 -4.83 4.36 -15.22
CA SER A 40 -5.66 4.96 -14.17
C SER A 40 -7.02 4.28 -14.08
N LEU A 41 -7.65 3.95 -15.20
CA LEU A 41 -8.92 3.21 -15.25
C LEU A 41 -8.84 1.80 -14.65
N ILE A 42 -7.67 1.17 -14.69
CA ILE A 42 -7.42 -0.15 -14.07
C ILE A 42 -7.07 -0.01 -12.59
N THR A 43 -6.34 1.03 -12.19
CA THR A 43 -5.95 1.26 -10.80
C THR A 43 -7.08 1.84 -9.95
N LEU A 44 -8.00 2.62 -10.52
CA LEU A 44 -9.12 3.23 -9.81
C LEU A 44 -10.07 2.19 -9.18
N PRO A 45 -10.48 1.11 -9.88
CA PRO A 45 -11.23 0.00 -9.28
C PRO A 45 -10.50 -0.68 -8.14
N ILE A 46 -9.17 -0.86 -8.26
CA ILE A 46 -8.34 -1.44 -7.20
C ILE A 46 -8.36 -0.54 -5.97
N PHE A 47 -8.27 0.78 -6.17
CA PHE A 47 -8.35 1.77 -5.10
C PHE A 47 -9.72 1.78 -4.42
N ILE A 48 -10.81 1.72 -5.20
CA ILE A 48 -12.17 1.61 -4.68
C ILE A 48 -12.33 0.32 -3.86
N LEU A 49 -11.84 -0.81 -4.36
CA LEU A 49 -11.92 -2.10 -3.69
C LEU A 49 -11.17 -2.06 -2.36
N VAL A 50 -9.98 -1.48 -2.35
CA VAL A 50 -9.21 -1.18 -1.14
C VAL A 50 -10.04 -0.35 -0.15
N LEU A 51 -10.63 0.75 -0.58
CA LEU A 51 -11.46 1.61 0.29
C LEU A 51 -12.70 0.89 0.84
N VAL A 52 -13.35 0.04 0.04
CA VAL A 52 -14.51 -0.75 0.46
C VAL A 52 -14.11 -1.81 1.49
N VAL A 53 -13.02 -2.54 1.23
CA VAL A 53 -12.46 -3.54 2.16
C VAL A 53 -12.09 -2.85 3.47
N LEU A 54 -11.40 -1.72 3.40
CA LEU A 54 -11.09 -0.90 4.55
C LEU A 54 -12.37 -0.54 5.31
N SER A 55 -13.35 0.12 4.68
CA SER A 55 -14.60 0.53 5.32
C SER A 55 -15.31 -0.64 6.03
N LYS A 56 -15.37 -1.81 5.38
CA LYS A 56 -15.99 -3.02 5.94
C LYS A 56 -15.19 -3.59 7.12
N MET A 57 -13.86 -3.57 7.05
CA MET A 57 -13.00 -3.99 8.16
C MET A 57 -13.08 -3.03 9.33
N TYR A 58 -13.07 -1.71 9.07
CA TYR A 58 -13.14 -0.66 10.08
C TYR A 58 -14.47 -0.64 10.85
N LYS A 59 -15.57 -1.07 10.23
CA LYS A 59 -16.90 -1.19 10.85
C LYS A 59 -16.90 -2.14 12.07
N ASN A 60 -16.07 -3.19 12.03
CA ASN A 60 -15.95 -4.13 13.15
C ASN A 60 -15.04 -3.61 14.28
N TYR A 61 -14.39 -2.46 14.09
CA TYR A 61 -13.46 -1.84 15.04
C TYR A 61 -13.99 -0.53 15.61
N ASP A 62 -15.30 -0.36 15.75
CA ASP A 62 -15.92 0.86 16.32
C ASP A 62 -15.48 1.17 17.75
N LEU A 63 -15.01 0.16 18.49
CA LEU A 63 -14.42 0.33 19.82
C LEU A 63 -13.06 1.04 19.81
N ILE A 64 -12.39 1.14 18.65
CA ILE A 64 -11.13 1.86 18.52
C ILE A 64 -11.45 3.33 18.21
N GLN A 65 -11.02 4.23 19.09
CA GLN A 65 -11.15 5.68 18.87
C GLN A 65 -10.56 6.08 17.52
N LYS A 66 -11.25 6.99 16.80
CA LYS A 66 -10.83 7.45 15.46
C LYS A 66 -9.37 7.92 15.43
N ARG A 67 -8.90 8.60 16.47
CA ARG A 67 -7.50 9.04 16.60
C ARG A 67 -6.50 7.88 16.57
N ASN A 68 -6.78 6.79 17.27
CA ASN A 68 -5.92 5.61 17.28
C ASN A 68 -5.95 4.88 15.93
N LYS A 69 -7.07 4.91 15.20
CA LYS A 69 -7.14 4.36 13.84
C LYS A 69 -6.18 5.08 12.89
N TYR A 70 -6.16 6.41 12.89
CA TYR A 70 -5.24 7.19 12.05
C TYR A 70 -3.77 6.98 12.46
N LEU A 71 -3.46 6.95 13.76
CA LEU A 71 -2.10 6.68 14.23
C LEU A 71 -1.62 5.27 13.85
N LEU A 72 -2.45 4.25 14.03
CA LEU A 72 -2.11 2.87 13.66
C LEU A 72 -2.00 2.69 12.15
N SER A 73 -2.83 3.37 11.37
CA SER A 73 -2.75 3.38 9.90
C SER A 73 -1.47 4.06 9.42
N GLY A 74 -1.16 5.26 9.92
CA GLY A 74 0.07 5.99 9.57
C GLY A 74 1.33 5.22 9.94
N THR A 75 1.38 4.62 11.13
CA THR A 75 2.52 3.77 11.53
C THR A 75 2.64 2.50 10.69
N ALA A 76 1.52 1.86 10.34
CA ALA A 76 1.53 0.70 9.44
C ALA A 76 2.03 1.07 8.04
N PHE A 77 1.67 2.25 7.54
CA PHE A 77 2.13 2.76 6.25
C PHE A 77 3.65 3.00 6.23
N ILE A 78 4.16 3.70 7.25
CA ILE A 78 5.62 3.95 7.39
C ILE A 78 6.38 2.63 7.47
N LEU A 79 5.90 1.68 8.28
CA LEU A 79 6.52 0.36 8.41
C LEU A 79 6.44 -0.44 7.11
N ALA A 80 5.36 -0.34 6.35
CA ALA A 80 5.24 -1.00 5.05
C ALA A 80 6.29 -0.47 4.05
N GLY A 81 6.50 0.86 4.01
CA GLY A 81 7.55 1.46 3.19
C GLY A 81 8.96 1.01 3.60
N LEU A 82 9.26 1.05 4.90
CA LEU A 82 10.54 0.55 5.43
C LEU A 82 10.74 -0.94 5.12
N PHE A 83 9.69 -1.75 5.23
CA PHE A 83 9.74 -3.18 4.92
C PHE A 83 10.08 -3.42 3.45
N ILE A 84 9.45 -2.70 2.52
CA ILE A 84 9.74 -2.81 1.09
C ILE A 84 11.20 -2.41 0.80
N GLY A 85 11.64 -1.26 1.33
CA GLY A 85 13.02 -0.81 1.14
C GLY A 85 14.06 -1.79 1.73
N GLN A 86 13.74 -2.42 2.86
CA GLN A 86 14.59 -3.45 3.45
C GLN A 86 14.64 -4.72 2.58
N MET A 87 13.51 -5.14 2.00
CA MET A 87 13.50 -6.28 1.07
C MET A 87 14.32 -5.99 -0.18
N GLU A 88 14.20 -4.79 -0.74
CA GLU A 88 14.99 -4.36 -1.89
C GLU A 88 16.48 -4.34 -1.58
N TYR A 89 16.87 -3.82 -0.42
CA TYR A 89 18.26 -3.83 0.04
C TYR A 89 18.82 -5.25 0.18
N ILE A 90 18.05 -6.16 0.79
CA ILE A 90 18.45 -7.57 0.94
C ILE A 90 18.59 -8.25 -0.43
N TRP A 91 17.66 -7.99 -1.35
CA TRP A 91 17.72 -8.55 -2.69
C TRP A 91 18.95 -8.07 -3.45
N TYR A 92 19.21 -6.77 -3.44
CA TYR A 92 20.38 -6.17 -4.07
C TYR A 92 21.70 -6.80 -3.56
N GLN A 93 21.79 -7.07 -2.25
CA GLN A 93 22.94 -7.76 -1.68
C GLN A 93 23.12 -9.20 -2.18
N ILE A 94 22.04 -9.89 -2.54
CA ILE A 94 22.06 -11.28 -2.99
C ILE A 94 22.31 -11.39 -4.50
N THR A 95 21.63 -10.55 -5.30
CA THR A 95 21.60 -10.66 -6.77
C THR A 95 22.43 -9.60 -7.48
N GLY A 96 22.75 -8.48 -6.82
CA GLY A 96 23.37 -7.31 -7.43
C GLY A 96 22.41 -6.44 -8.25
N GLU A 97 21.13 -6.78 -8.28
CA GLU A 97 20.09 -6.07 -9.05
C GLU A 97 19.02 -5.49 -8.12
N LEU A 98 18.35 -4.40 -8.52
CA LEU A 98 17.20 -3.85 -7.78
C LEU A 98 15.93 -4.60 -8.17
N ILE A 99 15.02 -4.81 -7.21
CA ILE A 99 13.70 -5.42 -7.51
C ILE A 99 12.86 -4.45 -8.34
N PHE A 100 12.95 -3.16 -8.02
CA PHE A 100 12.17 -2.11 -8.66
C PHE A 100 13.11 -1.24 -9.51
N SER A 101 13.69 -1.82 -10.57
CA SER A 101 14.52 -1.12 -11.56
C SER A 101 13.70 -0.60 -12.73
#